data_AF-A0A7C3UC14-F1
#
_entry.id   AF-A0A7C3UC14-F1
#
_cell.length_a   1.000
_cell.length_b   1.000
_cell.length_c   1.000
_cell.angle_alpha   90.00
_cell.angle_beta   90.00
_cell.angle_gamma   90.00
#
_symmetry.space_group_name_H-M   'P 1'
#
loop_
_entity.id
_entity.type
_entity.pdbx_description
1 polymer ?
#
loop_
_entity_poly.entity_id
_entity_poly.type
_entity_poly.pdbx_seq_one_letter_code
_entity_poly.pdbx_strand_id
1 'polypeptide(L)'
;MKVTDPAFISMLERQRMMEEETAEALNKLLKNVENKVVKLMLHGLILDSIKHADILQAVVDVLKGKVFSEVEKFELNRGLETHIKNEEEMMNRFRDIVNRVEDERVKGIISQIIKEEERHHQELRELFNIFKSLGNLSEEDWWEYLNKWANFNF
;
A
#
# COMPACT_ATOMS: atom_id res chain seq x y z
N MET A 1 -28.45 -2.69 4.84
CA MET A 1 -27.35 -3.52 5.35
C MET A 1 -27.69 -4.99 5.07
N LYS A 2 -27.06 -5.63 4.07
CA LYS A 2 -27.08 -7.09 4.03
C LYS A 2 -26.30 -7.55 5.25
N VAL A 3 -26.94 -8.30 6.14
CA VAL A 3 -26.24 -8.95 7.24
C VAL A 3 -25.21 -9.88 6.59
N THR A 4 -23.95 -9.49 6.62
CA THR A 4 -22.86 -10.32 6.11
C THR A 4 -22.79 -11.56 6.99
N ASP A 5 -22.80 -12.74 6.37
CA ASP A 5 -22.74 -14.02 7.06
C ASP A 5 -21.57 -14.03 8.07
N PRO A 6 -21.82 -14.21 9.39
CA PRO A 6 -20.76 -14.29 10.39
C PRO A 6 -19.70 -15.34 10.05
N ALA A 7 -20.07 -16.42 9.35
CA ALA A 7 -19.13 -17.42 8.89
C ALA A 7 -18.17 -16.86 7.83
N PHE A 8 -18.66 -16.00 6.93
CA PHE A 8 -17.85 -15.34 5.91
C PHE A 8 -16.86 -14.35 6.52
N ILE A 9 -17.30 -13.50 7.47
CA ILE A 9 -16.39 -12.61 8.22
C ILE A 9 -15.28 -13.41 8.91
N SER A 10 -15.64 -14.53 9.53
CA SER A 10 -14.68 -15.42 10.18
C SER A 10 -13.70 -16.06 9.19
N MET A 11 -14.10 -16.31 7.93
CA MET A 11 -13.17 -16.76 6.88
C MET A 11 -12.15 -15.69 6.52
N LEU A 12 -12.58 -14.44 6.36
CA LEU A 12 -11.68 -13.31 6.07
C LEU A 12 -10.69 -13.07 7.21
N GLU A 13 -11.16 -13.10 8.45
CA GLU A 13 -10.30 -12.96 9.64
C GLU A 13 -9.27 -14.10 9.73
N ARG A 14 -9.66 -15.33 9.39
CA ARG A 14 -8.70 -16.45 9.31
C ARG A 14 -7.66 -16.25 8.22
N GLN A 15 -8.07 -15.83 7.03
CA GLN A 15 -7.11 -15.55 5.95
C GLN A 15 -6.15 -14.44 6.36
N ARG A 16 -6.64 -13.38 7.03
CA ARG A 16 -5.80 -12.30 7.56
C ARG A 16 -4.70 -12.83 8.48
N MET A 17 -5.06 -13.69 9.43
CA MET A 17 -4.10 -14.31 10.35
C MET A 17 -3.05 -15.16 9.60
N MET A 18 -3.46 -15.86 8.53
CA MET A 18 -2.50 -16.63 7.72
C MET A 18 -1.48 -15.74 6.98
N GLU A 19 -1.90 -14.57 6.50
CA GLU A 19 -0.99 -13.58 5.90
C GLU A 19 -0.01 -13.02 6.96
N GLU A 20 -0.50 -12.70 8.16
CA GLU A 20 0.33 -12.25 9.29
C GLU A 20 1.37 -13.32 9.69
N GLU A 21 0.96 -14.58 9.83
CA GLU A 21 1.84 -15.71 10.13
C GLU A 21 2.89 -15.93 9.03
N THR A 22 2.51 -15.74 7.77
CA THR A 22 3.40 -15.83 6.62
C THR A 22 4.48 -14.75 6.67
N ALA A 23 4.09 -13.50 6.92
CA ALA A 23 5.01 -12.38 7.10
C ALA A 23 6.01 -12.65 8.23
N GLU A 24 5.53 -13.14 9.38
CA GLU A 24 6.39 -13.50 10.51
C GLU A 24 7.38 -14.62 10.19
N ALA A 25 6.91 -15.68 9.54
CA ALA A 25 7.75 -16.82 9.17
C ALA A 25 8.86 -16.40 8.20
N LEU A 26 8.53 -15.61 7.18
CA LEU A 26 9.48 -15.07 6.23
C LEU A 26 10.47 -14.10 6.91
N ASN A 27 10.02 -13.29 7.85
CA ASN A 27 10.90 -12.40 8.60
C ASN A 27 11.88 -13.16 9.51
N LYS A 28 11.46 -14.30 10.09
CA LYS A 28 12.37 -15.21 10.81
C LYS A 28 13.41 -15.82 9.85
N LEU A 29 13.00 -16.23 8.65
CA LEU A 29 13.90 -16.74 7.61
C LEU A 29 14.93 -15.68 7.17
N LEU A 30 14.48 -14.44 6.97
CA LEU A 30 15.29 -13.31 6.51
C LEU A 30 16.53 -13.06 7.40
N LYS A 31 16.41 -13.32 8.71
CA LYS A 31 17.51 -13.16 9.68
C LYS A 31 18.72 -14.05 9.39
N ASN A 32 18.50 -15.20 8.73
CA ASN A 32 19.54 -16.18 8.43
C ASN A 32 20.08 -16.07 6.99
N VAL A 33 19.52 -15.18 6.18
CA VAL A 33 20.01 -14.93 4.82
C VAL A 33 21.10 -13.88 4.90
N GLU A 34 22.16 -14.02 4.10
CA GLU A 34 23.18 -12.96 3.95
C GLU A 34 23.12 -12.30 2.57
N ASN A 35 22.79 -13.06 1.53
CA ASN A 35 22.72 -12.59 0.15
C ASN A 35 21.68 -11.46 0.01
N LYS A 36 22.12 -10.28 -0.46
CA LYS A 36 21.29 -9.06 -0.53
C LYS A 36 20.14 -9.17 -1.53
N VAL A 37 20.32 -9.88 -2.63
CA VAL A 37 19.26 -10.09 -3.64
C VAL A 37 18.17 -10.99 -3.07
N VAL A 38 18.54 -12.08 -2.41
CA VAL A 38 17.58 -12.96 -1.74
C VAL A 38 16.86 -12.23 -0.60
N LYS A 39 17.58 -11.38 0.16
CA LYS A 39 16.94 -10.52 1.18
C LYS A 39 15.90 -9.60 0.58
N LEU A 40 16.20 -8.94 -0.54
CA LEU A 40 15.26 -8.06 -1.22
C LEU A 40 13.99 -8.80 -1.61
N MET A 41 14.12 -9.98 -2.22
CA MET A 41 12.98 -10.82 -2.62
C MET A 41 12.11 -11.23 -1.42
N LEU A 42 12.74 -11.72 -0.35
CA LEU A 42 12.02 -12.09 0.88
C LEU A 42 11.35 -10.88 1.53
N HIS A 43 12.00 -9.71 1.50
CA HIS A 43 11.43 -8.49 2.05
C HIS A 43 10.20 -8.04 1.26
N GLY A 44 10.22 -8.13 -0.07
CA GLY A 44 9.04 -7.89 -0.91
C GLY A 44 7.86 -8.79 -0.53
N LEU A 45 8.09 -10.10 -0.41
CA LEU A 45 7.05 -11.05 0.00
C LEU A 45 6.48 -10.78 1.39
N ILE A 46 7.33 -10.32 2.32
CA ILE A 46 6.89 -9.90 3.66
C ILE A 46 5.98 -8.68 3.57
N LEU A 47 6.38 -7.66 2.79
CA LEU A 47 5.59 -6.44 2.59
C LEU A 47 4.24 -6.75 1.91
N ASP A 48 4.23 -7.64 0.93
CA ASP A 48 3.00 -8.09 0.27
C ASP A 48 2.06 -8.83 1.23
N SER A 49 2.59 -9.73 2.06
CA SER A 49 1.78 -10.44 3.06
C SER A 49 1.17 -9.47 4.07
N ILE A 50 1.94 -8.47 4.53
CA ILE A 50 1.42 -7.42 5.42
C ILE A 50 0.32 -6.61 4.71
N LYS A 51 0.57 -6.20 3.45
CA LYS A 51 -0.40 -5.50 2.61
C LYS A 51 -1.71 -6.29 2.49
N HIS A 52 -1.65 -7.59 2.24
CA HIS A 52 -2.85 -8.43 2.13
C HIS A 52 -3.60 -8.52 3.45
N ALA A 53 -2.90 -8.68 4.58
CA ALA A 53 -3.53 -8.68 5.89
C ALA A 53 -4.28 -7.35 6.15
N ASP A 54 -3.67 -6.22 5.81
CA ASP A 54 -4.30 -4.91 5.97
C ASP A 54 -5.53 -4.71 5.06
N ILE A 55 -5.49 -5.20 3.81
CA ILE A 55 -6.67 -5.22 2.92
C ILE A 55 -7.80 -6.03 3.53
N LEU A 56 -7.51 -7.25 3.99
CA LEU A 56 -8.50 -8.13 4.58
C LEU A 56 -9.11 -7.50 5.84
N GLN A 57 -8.30 -6.82 6.63
CA GLN A 57 -8.78 -6.05 7.78
C GLN A 57 -9.71 -4.91 7.36
N ALA A 58 -9.33 -4.12 6.35
CA ALA A 58 -10.14 -3.01 5.85
C ALA A 58 -11.48 -3.51 5.29
N VAL A 59 -11.50 -4.63 4.56
CA VAL A 59 -12.72 -5.27 4.07
C VAL A 59 -13.62 -5.68 5.23
N VAL A 60 -13.07 -6.33 6.27
CA VAL A 60 -13.84 -6.70 7.48
C VAL A 60 -14.42 -5.47 8.17
N ASP A 61 -13.66 -4.37 8.25
CA ASP A 61 -14.08 -3.14 8.92
C ASP A 61 -15.18 -2.39 8.17
N VAL A 62 -15.10 -2.32 6.83
CA VAL A 62 -16.18 -1.79 5.99
C VAL A 62 -17.44 -2.64 6.14
N LEU A 63 -17.33 -3.98 6.10
CA LEU A 63 -18.46 -4.89 6.30
C LEU A 63 -19.10 -4.78 7.70
N LYS A 64 -18.34 -4.38 8.71
CA LYS A 64 -18.82 -4.10 10.08
C LYS A 64 -19.33 -2.67 10.26
N GLY A 65 -19.26 -1.82 9.24
CA GLY A 65 -19.75 -0.45 9.26
C GLY A 65 -18.92 0.49 10.16
N LYS A 66 -17.60 0.28 10.29
CA LYS A 66 -16.74 1.24 10.98
C LYS A 66 -16.72 2.57 10.23
N VAL A 67 -16.77 3.68 10.97
CA VAL A 67 -16.83 5.05 10.43
C VAL A 67 -15.58 5.83 10.86
N PHE A 68 -15.03 6.63 9.94
CA PHE A 68 -13.91 7.55 10.19
C PHE A 68 -14.32 8.76 11.04
N SER A 69 -13.42 9.22 11.92
CA SER A 69 -13.55 10.47 12.65
C SER A 69 -13.03 11.67 11.85
N GLU A 70 -13.51 12.88 12.20
CA GLU A 70 -13.05 14.13 11.57
C GLU A 70 -11.57 14.47 11.88
N VAL A 71 -11.05 14.05 13.04
CA VAL A 71 -9.65 14.29 13.44
C VAL A 71 -8.68 13.49 12.57
N GLU A 72 -9.05 12.24 12.25
CA GLU A 72 -8.27 11.39 11.33
C GLU A 72 -8.16 12.01 9.94
N LYS A 73 -9.22 12.67 9.44
CA LYS A 73 -9.21 13.35 8.14
C LYS A 73 -8.21 14.50 8.06
N PHE A 74 -8.09 15.30 9.13
CA PHE A 74 -7.19 16.46 9.14
C PHE A 74 -5.72 16.05 9.11
N GLU A 75 -5.32 15.12 10.00
CA GLU A 75 -3.94 14.64 10.06
C GLU A 75 -3.54 13.89 8.77
N LEU A 76 -4.47 13.11 8.22
CA LEU A 76 -4.25 12.41 6.95
C LEU A 76 -4.01 13.39 5.80
N ASN A 77 -4.82 14.44 5.65
CA ASN A 77 -4.63 15.44 4.60
C ASN A 77 -3.27 16.13 4.68
N ARG A 78 -2.82 16.48 5.90
CA ARG A 78 -1.50 17.09 6.12
C ARG A 78 -0.36 16.13 5.78
N GLY A 79 -0.51 14.86 6.16
CA GLY A 79 0.44 13.80 5.80
C GLY A 79 0.54 13.62 4.29
N LEU A 80 -0.59 13.44 3.61
CA LEU A 80 -0.67 13.25 2.15
C LEU A 80 -0.03 14.40 1.38
N GLU A 81 -0.30 15.66 1.74
CA GLU A 81 0.31 16.82 1.07
C GLU A 81 1.85 16.81 1.20
N THR A 82 2.36 16.39 2.37
CA THR A 82 3.80 16.28 2.61
C THR A 82 4.40 15.17 1.76
N HIS A 83 3.76 14.00 1.70
CA HIS A 83 4.25 12.85 0.94
C HIS A 83 4.25 13.10 -0.58
N ILE A 84 3.22 13.74 -1.13
CA ILE A 84 3.17 14.14 -2.55
C ILE A 84 4.37 15.03 -2.93
N LYS A 85 4.78 15.95 -2.05
CA LYS A 85 5.96 16.80 -2.28
C LYS A 85 7.26 15.99 -2.23
N ASN A 86 7.36 15.06 -1.27
CA ASN A 86 8.54 14.21 -1.12
C ASN A 86 8.73 13.29 -2.32
N GLU A 87 7.67 12.70 -2.86
CA GLU A 87 7.75 11.82 -4.04
C GLU A 87 8.21 12.58 -5.28
N GLU A 88 7.75 13.83 -5.47
CA GLU A 88 8.24 14.69 -6.54
C GLU A 88 9.75 14.96 -6.44
N GLU A 89 10.25 15.20 -5.22
CA GLU A 89 11.69 15.34 -4.98
C GLU A 89 12.44 14.02 -5.25
N MET A 90 11.92 12.88 -4.79
CA MET A 90 12.52 11.57 -5.01
C MET A 90 12.63 11.24 -6.49
N MET A 91 11.57 11.47 -7.28
CA MET A 91 11.59 11.25 -8.73
C MET A 91 12.66 12.10 -9.43
N ASN A 92 12.80 13.38 -9.06
CA ASN A 92 13.83 14.24 -9.63
C ASN A 92 15.24 13.72 -9.29
N ARG A 93 15.45 13.26 -8.06
CA ARG A 93 16.73 12.65 -7.65
C ARG A 93 17.01 11.36 -8.40
N PHE A 94 16.02 10.50 -8.62
CA PHE A 94 16.20 9.28 -9.40
C PHE A 94 16.52 9.57 -10.87
N ARG A 95 15.90 10.60 -11.48
CA ARG A 95 16.23 11.04 -12.85
C ARG A 95 17.68 11.51 -12.95
N ASP A 96 18.17 12.27 -11.98
CA ASP A 96 19.58 12.68 -11.91
C ASP A 96 20.54 11.50 -11.77
N ILE A 97 20.15 10.48 -10.98
CA ILE A 97 20.94 9.25 -10.84
C ILE A 97 20.99 8.52 -12.18
N VAL A 98 19.84 8.31 -12.85
CA VAL A 98 19.75 7.63 -14.16
C VAL A 98 20.63 8.30 -15.21
N ASN A 99 20.70 9.63 -15.21
CA ASN A 99 21.54 10.38 -16.16
C ASN A 99 23.05 10.18 -15.95
N ARG A 100 23.47 9.70 -14.78
CA ARG A 100 24.88 9.46 -14.43
C ARG A 100 25.29 7.99 -14.50
N VAL A 101 24.34 7.08 -14.68
CA VAL A 101 24.58 5.63 -14.72
C VAL A 101 24.91 5.20 -16.15
N GLU A 102 26.10 4.63 -16.33
CA GLU A 102 26.52 4.03 -17.62
C GLU A 102 26.05 2.58 -17.79
N ASP A 103 25.87 1.83 -16.70
CA ASP A 103 25.43 0.43 -16.76
C ASP A 103 23.92 0.34 -17.03
N GLU A 104 23.57 -0.09 -18.25
CA GLU A 104 22.17 -0.21 -18.70
C GLU A 104 21.32 -1.15 -17.82
N ARG A 105 21.92 -2.13 -17.12
CA ARG A 105 21.18 -2.99 -16.18
C ARG A 105 20.77 -2.21 -14.94
N VAL A 106 21.70 -1.43 -14.39
CA VAL A 106 21.44 -0.57 -13.23
C VAL A 106 20.42 0.50 -13.60
N LYS A 107 20.57 1.10 -14.78
CA LYS A 107 19.62 2.07 -15.33
C LYS A 107 18.23 1.49 -15.49
N GLY A 108 18.13 0.26 -15.99
CA GLY A 108 16.86 -0.48 -16.10
C GLY A 108 16.17 -0.63 -14.75
N ILE A 109 16.89 -1.05 -13.70
CA ILE A 109 16.34 -1.21 -12.35
C ILE A 109 15.84 0.13 -11.79
N ILE A 110 16.66 1.18 -11.85
CA ILE A 110 16.26 2.51 -11.32
C ILE A 110 15.07 3.08 -12.09
N SER A 111 14.99 2.82 -13.40
CA SER A 111 13.84 3.24 -14.21
C SER A 111 12.55 2.55 -13.81
N GLN A 112 12.59 1.31 -13.30
CA GLN A 112 11.39 0.67 -12.75
C GLN A 112 10.96 1.31 -11.43
N ILE A 113 11.92 1.66 -10.55
CA ILE A 113 11.63 2.40 -9.32
C ILE A 113 10.96 3.74 -9.65
N ILE A 114 11.45 4.51 -10.62
CA ILE A 114 10.82 5.77 -11.04
C ILE A 114 9.36 5.55 -11.46
N LYS A 115 9.10 4.52 -12.27
CA LYS A 115 7.72 4.20 -12.70
C LYS A 115 6.81 3.81 -11.53
N GLU A 116 7.38 3.20 -10.50
CA GLU A 116 6.65 2.84 -9.28
C GLU A 116 6.31 4.10 -8.47
N GLU A 117 7.28 4.99 -8.25
CA GLU A 117 7.05 6.28 -7.57
C GLU A 117 6.07 7.18 -8.35
N GLU A 118 6.08 7.16 -9.68
CA GLU A 118 5.10 7.88 -10.51
C GLU A 118 3.67 7.38 -10.27
N ARG A 119 3.50 6.07 -10.02
CA ARG A 119 2.20 5.48 -9.66
C ARG A 119 1.79 5.85 -8.24
N HIS A 120 2.68 5.70 -7.26
CA HIS A 120 2.42 6.11 -5.87
C HIS A 120 1.98 7.58 -5.78
N HIS A 121 2.64 8.47 -6.53
CA HIS A 121 2.29 9.90 -6.56
C HIS A 121 0.91 10.18 -7.13
N GLN A 122 0.52 9.44 -8.16
CA GLN A 122 -0.83 9.53 -8.70
C GLN A 122 -1.86 9.05 -7.66
N GLU A 123 -1.60 7.94 -7.00
CA GLU A 123 -2.49 7.36 -5.98
C GLU A 123 -2.67 8.30 -4.78
N LEU A 124 -1.58 8.87 -4.25
CA LEU A 124 -1.65 9.83 -3.15
C LEU A 124 -2.45 11.07 -3.54
N ARG A 125 -2.33 11.54 -4.80
CA ARG A 125 -3.13 12.67 -5.30
C ARG A 125 -4.61 12.32 -5.42
N GLU A 126 -4.94 11.13 -5.90
CA GLU A 126 -6.32 10.64 -5.94
C GLU A 126 -6.90 10.55 -4.54
N LEU A 127 -6.18 9.95 -3.59
CA LEU A 127 -6.58 9.86 -2.19
C LEU A 127 -6.79 11.25 -1.56
N PHE A 128 -5.84 12.18 -1.78
CA PHE A 128 -5.96 13.55 -1.30
C PHE A 128 -7.19 14.28 -1.89
N ASN A 129 -7.48 14.08 -3.17
CA ASN A 129 -8.65 14.68 -3.82
C ASN A 129 -9.96 14.10 -3.26
N ILE A 130 -10.01 12.80 -3.00
CA ILE A 130 -11.15 12.14 -2.34
C ILE A 130 -11.43 12.81 -0.99
N PHE A 131 -10.42 12.97 -0.14
CA PHE A 131 -10.60 13.60 1.18
C PHE A 131 -10.88 15.11 1.14
N LYS A 132 -10.36 15.81 0.13
CA LYS A 132 -10.59 17.26 -0.03
C LYS A 132 -11.99 17.58 -0.57
N SER A 133 -12.55 16.70 -1.41
CA SER A 133 -13.83 16.93 -2.09
C SER A 133 -15.04 16.41 -1.32
N LEU A 134 -14.85 15.45 -0.42
CA LEU A 134 -15.96 14.76 0.25
C LEU A 134 -16.17 15.25 1.68
N GLY A 135 -17.19 16.10 1.84
CA GLY A 135 -17.92 16.19 3.10
C GLY A 135 -18.63 14.85 3.35
N ASN A 136 -17.90 13.92 3.97
CA ASN A 136 -18.26 12.51 4.25
C ASN A 136 -18.23 11.57 3.03
N LEU A 137 -17.32 10.61 3.10
CA LEU A 137 -17.25 9.44 2.20
C LEU A 137 -18.40 8.48 2.47
N SER A 138 -19.07 8.01 1.41
CA SER A 138 -20.05 6.92 1.49
C SER A 138 -19.37 5.55 1.59
N GLU A 139 -20.14 4.51 1.92
CA GLU A 139 -19.64 3.12 1.91
C GLU A 139 -19.21 2.69 0.49
N GLU A 140 -19.97 3.11 -0.52
CA GLU A 140 -19.66 2.86 -1.93
C GLU A 140 -18.33 3.48 -2.37
N ASP A 141 -18.02 4.69 -1.91
CA ASP A 141 -16.73 5.35 -2.19
C ASP A 141 -15.55 4.53 -1.62
N TRP A 142 -15.73 3.93 -0.44
CA TRP A 142 -14.72 3.05 0.16
C TRP A 142 -14.54 1.75 -0.63
N TRP A 143 -15.63 1.15 -1.11
CA TRP A 143 -15.54 -0.04 -1.95
C TRP A 143 -14.86 0.25 -3.29
N GLU A 144 -15.14 1.40 -3.91
CA GLU A 144 -14.45 1.82 -5.14
C GLU A 144 -12.95 2.00 -4.87
N TYR A 145 -12.58 2.69 -3.79
CA TYR A 145 -11.19 2.91 -3.43
C TYR A 145 -10.45 1.61 -3.11
N LEU A 146 -11.04 0.73 -2.27
CA LEU A 146 -10.46 -0.57 -1.93
C LEU A 146 -10.27 -1.45 -3.17
N ASN A 147 -11.23 -1.48 -4.09
CA ASN A 147 -11.11 -2.25 -5.32
C ASN A 147 -9.98 -1.72 -6.22
N LYS A 148 -9.80 -0.40 -6.32
CA LYS A 148 -8.64 0.16 -7.00
C LYS A 148 -7.38 -0.32 -6.30
N TRP A 149 -7.26 -0.06 -5.00
CA TRP A 149 -6.05 -0.32 -4.20
C TRP A 149 -5.62 -1.81 -4.18
N ALA A 150 -6.59 -2.73 -4.07
CA ALA A 150 -6.33 -4.17 -3.99
C ALA A 150 -5.85 -4.79 -5.33
N ASN A 151 -6.16 -4.16 -6.47
CA ASN A 151 -5.73 -4.66 -7.78
C ASN A 151 -4.33 -4.18 -8.19
N PHE A 152 -3.63 -3.43 -7.33
CA PHE A 152 -2.27 -2.98 -7.61
C PHE A 152 -1.24 -4.02 -7.19
N ASN A 153 -0.58 -4.62 -8.19
CA ASN A 153 0.63 -5.41 -8.03
C ASN A 153 1.86 -4.57 -8.40
N PHE A 154 2.95 -4.76 -7.64
CA PHE A 154 4.29 -4.25 -7.94
C PHE A 154 4.82 -4.76 -9.28
#